data_AF-A0A822H8D7-F1
#
_entry.id   AF-A0A822H8D7-F1
#
_cell.length_a   1.000
_cell.length_b   1.000
_cell.length_c   1.000
_cell.angle_alpha   90.00
_cell.angle_beta   90.00
_cell.angle_gamma   90.00
#
_symmetry.space_group_name_H-M   'P 1'
#
loop_
_entity.id
_entity.type
_entity.pdbx_description
1 polymer ?
#
loop_
_entity_poly.entity_id
_entity_poly.type
_entity_poly.pdbx_seq_one_letter_code
_entity_poly.pdbx_strand_id
1 'polypeptide(L)'
;MVPGLNELNVNDFTRILNNRAFEFWTIMHYPLFYKNESYIMTKNGLHYTRYFMNQIIGKKTTDALHEFSARLHALNITQVEHSLIIPIILCLSDEKFID
;
A
#
# COMPACT_ATOMS: atom_id res chain seq x y z
N MET A 1 -12.51 -7.63 9.62
CA MET A 1 -12.83 -8.21 8.30
C MET A 1 -13.82 -7.30 7.60
N VAL A 2 -13.60 -7.00 6.32
CA VAL A 2 -14.53 -6.17 5.52
C VAL A 2 -15.76 -7.03 5.18
N PRO A 3 -16.98 -6.63 5.58
CA PRO A 3 -18.19 -7.34 5.17
C PRO A 3 -18.30 -7.45 3.64
N GLY A 4 -18.82 -8.57 3.13
CA GLY A 4 -18.94 -8.83 1.68
C GLY A 4 -17.68 -9.41 1.01
N LEU A 5 -16.46 -9.11 1.48
CA LEU A 5 -15.25 -9.75 0.92
C LEU A 5 -15.20 -11.25 1.19
N ASN A 6 -15.78 -11.71 2.31
CA ASN A 6 -15.80 -13.13 2.67
C ASN A 6 -16.85 -13.93 1.88
N GLU A 7 -17.72 -13.25 1.14
CA GLU A 7 -18.75 -13.87 0.28
C GLU A 7 -18.23 -14.10 -1.14
N LEU A 8 -17.09 -13.50 -1.50
CA LEU A 8 -16.42 -13.75 -2.76
C LEU A 8 -15.85 -15.16 -2.78
N ASN A 9 -15.90 -15.80 -3.94
CA ASN A 9 -15.17 -17.05 -4.12
C ASN A 9 -13.66 -16.79 -4.02
N VAL A 10 -12.92 -17.83 -3.63
CA VAL A 10 -11.48 -17.74 -3.36
C VAL A 10 -10.69 -17.24 -4.58
N ASN A 11 -11.11 -17.62 -5.79
CA ASN A 11 -10.42 -17.24 -7.02
C ASN A 11 -10.57 -15.75 -7.32
N ASP A 12 -11.77 -15.21 -7.17
CA ASP A 12 -12.05 -13.78 -7.37
C ASP A 12 -11.36 -12.94 -6.30
N PHE A 13 -11.40 -13.38 -5.04
CA PHE A 13 -10.68 -12.71 -3.96
C PHE A 13 -9.17 -12.69 -4.20
N THR A 14 -8.59 -13.82 -4.62
CA THR A 14 -7.17 -13.92 -4.98
C THR A 14 -6.83 -13.01 -6.16
N ARG A 15 -7.69 -12.95 -7.18
CA ARG A 15 -7.50 -12.05 -8.34
C ARG A 15 -7.48 -10.58 -7.90
N ILE A 16 -8.44 -10.16 -7.09
CA ILE A 16 -8.51 -8.79 -6.56
C ILE A 16 -7.24 -8.46 -5.78
N LEU A 17 -6.83 -9.34 -4.86
CA LEU A 17 -5.62 -9.14 -4.07
C LEU A 17 -4.38 -9.03 -4.94
N ASN A 18 -4.22 -9.90 -5.94
CA ASN A 18 -3.05 -9.86 -6.83
C ASN A 18 -3.02 -8.58 -7.68
N ASN A 19 -4.19 -8.14 -8.17
CA ASN A 19 -4.31 -6.92 -8.97
C ASN A 19 -4.07 -5.63 -8.16
N ARG A 20 -4.24 -5.68 -6.83
CA ARG A 20 -4.14 -4.53 -5.92
C ARG A 20 -3.04 -4.69 -4.88
N ALA A 21 -2.17 -5.69 -5.03
CA ALA A 21 -1.21 -6.07 -4.00
C ALA A 21 -0.28 -4.91 -3.66
N PHE A 22 0.13 -4.14 -4.66
CA PHE A 22 1.07 -3.03 -4.48
C PHE A 22 0.41 -1.82 -3.83
N GLU A 23 -0.80 -1.45 -4.24
CA GLU A 23 -1.58 -0.36 -3.66
C GLU A 23 -1.94 -0.67 -2.21
N PHE A 24 -2.44 -1.89 -1.97
CA PHE A 24 -2.73 -2.39 -0.64
C PHE A 24 -1.47 -2.36 0.24
N TRP A 25 -0.35 -2.89 -0.25
CA TRP A 25 0.92 -2.87 0.49
C TRP A 25 1.35 -1.45 0.82
N THR A 26 1.25 -0.52 -0.13
CA THR A 26 1.66 0.87 0.05
C THR A 26 0.81 1.56 1.12
N ILE A 27 -0.52 1.43 1.07
CA ILE A 27 -1.41 2.00 2.09
C ILE A 27 -1.20 1.37 3.47
N MET A 28 -0.94 0.07 3.54
CA MET A 28 -0.68 -0.59 4.82
C MET A 28 0.62 -0.11 5.47
N HIS A 29 1.62 0.26 4.67
CA HIS A 29 2.96 0.56 5.17
C HIS A 29 3.33 2.05 5.12
N TYR A 30 2.55 2.93 4.46
CA TYR A 30 2.84 4.37 4.40
C TYR A 30 3.12 5.01 5.77
N PRO A 31 2.47 4.60 6.90
CA PRO A 31 2.75 5.20 8.21
C PRO A 31 4.19 4.99 8.66
N LEU A 32 4.85 3.95 8.14
CA LEU A 32 6.24 3.60 8.43
C LEU A 32 7.23 4.38 7.55
N PHE A 33 6.77 5.21 6.62
CA PHE A 33 7.65 6.10 5.87
C PHE A 33 7.66 7.46 6.57
N TYR A 34 8.83 7.87 7.08
CA TYR A 34 8.96 9.13 7.81
C TYR A 34 10.29 9.80 7.49
N LYS A 35 10.26 11.14 7.31
CA LYS A 35 11.45 11.96 7.00
C LYS A 35 12.38 11.35 5.94
N ASN A 36 11.80 10.94 4.82
CA ASN A 36 12.53 10.40 3.66
C ASN A 36 13.17 9.00 3.88
N GLU A 37 12.87 8.34 5.00
CA GLU A 37 13.25 6.96 5.27
C GLU A 37 12.02 6.07 5.52
N SER A 38 12.22 4.76 5.41
CA SER A 38 11.22 3.74 5.74
C SER A 38 11.64 3.05 7.04
N TYR A 39 10.70 2.66 7.88
CA TYR A 39 10.90 1.95 9.16
C TYR A 39 10.30 0.54 9.12
N ILE A 40 10.25 -0.04 7.92
CA ILE A 40 9.71 -1.38 7.68
C ILE A 40 10.72 -2.41 8.15
N MET A 41 10.30 -3.29 9.07
CA MET A 41 11.11 -4.41 9.53
C MET A 41 10.64 -5.69 8.83
N THR A 42 11.58 -6.40 8.21
CA THR A 42 11.31 -7.75 7.70
C THR A 42 11.19 -8.74 8.87
N LYS A 43 10.64 -9.94 8.60
CA LYS A 43 10.50 -11.00 9.62
C LYS A 43 11.82 -11.41 10.27
N ASN A 44 12.93 -11.23 9.57
CA ASN A 44 14.27 -11.60 10.07
C ASN A 44 14.94 -10.45 10.83
N GLY A 45 14.22 -9.36 11.12
CA GLY A 45 14.76 -8.19 11.80
C GLY A 45 15.60 -7.28 10.92
N LEU A 46 15.68 -7.53 9.60
CA LEU A 46 16.33 -6.61 8.67
C LEU A 46 15.44 -5.38 8.46
N HIS A 47 16.03 -4.20 8.67
CA HIS A 47 15.40 -2.94 8.36
C HIS A 47 15.40 -2.69 6.84
N TYR A 48 14.23 -2.65 6.23
CA TYR A 48 14.05 -2.35 4.83
C TYR A 48 14.09 -0.83 4.60
N THR A 49 15.29 -0.28 4.67
CA THR A 49 15.60 1.16 4.49
C THR A 49 15.43 1.62 3.05
N ARG A 50 15.44 2.93 2.81
CA ARG A 50 15.47 3.50 1.45
C ARG A 50 16.64 2.96 0.63
N TYR A 51 17.80 2.76 1.26
CA TYR A 51 18.95 2.16 0.60
C TYR A 51 18.61 0.79 0.02
N PHE A 52 18.03 -0.11 0.82
CA PHE A 52 17.64 -1.44 0.34
C PHE A 52 16.51 -1.38 -0.68
N MET A 53 15.54 -0.48 -0.51
CA MET A 53 14.49 -0.26 -1.50
C MET A 53 15.09 0.12 -2.87
N ASN A 54 16.04 1.06 -2.89
CA ASN A 54 16.70 1.46 -4.13
C ASN A 54 17.39 0.29 -4.84
N GLN A 55 17.93 -0.67 -4.10
CA GLN A 55 18.59 -1.86 -4.66
C GLN A 55 17.59 -2.90 -5.18
N ILE A 56 16.42 -3.05 -4.55
CA ILE A 56 15.46 -4.12 -4.86
C ILE A 56 14.44 -3.68 -5.92
N ILE A 57 13.82 -2.51 -5.74
CA ILE A 57 12.72 -2.02 -6.59
C ILE A 57 13.12 -0.84 -7.48
N GLY A 58 14.37 -0.36 -7.32
CA GLY A 58 14.93 0.73 -8.10
C GLY A 58 14.57 2.11 -7.57
N LYS A 59 15.49 3.06 -7.78
CA LYS A 59 15.39 4.43 -7.26
C LYS A 59 14.10 5.15 -7.65
N LYS A 60 13.67 5.04 -8.92
CA LYS A 60 12.44 5.71 -9.41
C LYS A 60 11.21 5.30 -8.59
N THR A 61 11.06 3.99 -8.35
CA THR A 61 9.94 3.43 -7.59
C THR A 61 10.04 3.82 -6.12
N THR A 62 11.24 3.76 -5.55
CA THR A 62 11.49 4.18 -4.16
C THR A 62 11.15 5.65 -3.94
N ASP A 63 11.61 6.54 -4.82
CA ASP A 63 11.32 7.97 -4.76
C ASP A 63 9.81 8.24 -4.83
N ALA A 64 9.10 7.57 -5.75
CA ALA A 64 7.64 7.67 -5.87
C ALA A 64 6.90 7.18 -4.61
N LEU A 65 7.35 6.07 -3.99
CA LEU A 65 6.77 5.56 -2.74
C LEU A 65 6.95 6.54 -1.57
N HIS A 66 8.14 7.12 -1.42
CA HIS A 66 8.40 8.10 -0.38
C HIS A 66 7.61 9.39 -0.60
N GLU A 67 7.52 9.86 -1.84
CA GLU A 67 6.73 11.03 -2.19
C GLU A 67 5.24 10.81 -1.91
N PHE A 68 4.70 9.67 -2.36
CA PHE A 68 3.32 9.30 -2.09
C PHE A 68 3.02 9.22 -0.59
N SER A 69 3.89 8.57 0.17
CA SER A 69 3.73 8.45 1.63
C SER A 69 3.81 9.81 2.32
N ALA A 70 4.70 10.70 1.88
CA ALA A 70 4.78 12.06 2.41
C ALA A 70 3.51 12.87 2.14
N ARG A 71 2.93 12.74 0.93
CA ARG A 71 1.65 13.36 0.59
C ARG A 71 0.50 12.82 1.44
N LEU A 72 0.46 11.50 1.68
CA LEU A 72 -0.54 10.89 2.57
C LEU A 72 -0.41 11.36 4.02
N HIS A 73 0.82 11.43 4.55
CA HIS A 73 1.06 11.97 5.89
C HIS A 73 0.59 13.43 6.01
N ALA A 74 0.78 14.24 4.97
CA ALA A 74 0.33 15.63 4.96
C ALA A 74 -1.20 15.79 5.06
N LEU A 75 -1.97 14.76 4.69
CA LEU A 75 -3.43 14.77 4.84
C LEU A 75 -3.89 14.57 6.29
N ASN A 76 -3.00 14.16 7.20
CA ASN A 76 -3.33 13.87 8.60
C ASN A 76 -4.56 12.95 8.77
N ILE A 77 -4.67 11.92 7.90
CA ILE A 77 -5.80 11.00 7.94
C ILE A 77 -5.89 10.29 9.30
N THR A 78 -7.10 10.18 9.80
CA THR A 78 -7.41 9.45 11.03
C THR A 78 -7.27 7.95 10.82
N GLN A 79 -7.14 7.20 11.92
CA GLN A 79 -7.10 5.73 11.86
C GLN A 79 -8.37 5.14 11.23
N VAL A 80 -9.52 5.79 11.43
CA VAL A 80 -10.80 5.38 10.84
C VAL A 80 -10.76 5.57 9.32
N GLU A 81 -10.34 6.73 8.84
CA GLU A 81 -10.21 7.02 7.40
C GLU A 81 -9.20 6.08 6.75
N HIS A 82 -8.05 5.84 7.39
CA HIS A 82 -7.06 4.87 6.93
C HIS A 82 -7.66 3.46 6.77
N SER A 83 -8.44 3.02 7.75
CA SER A 83 -9.09 1.71 7.73
C SER A 83 -10.16 1.59 6.63
N LEU A 84 -10.77 2.70 6.22
CA LEU A 84 -11.75 2.77 5.13
C LEU A 84 -11.11 2.79 3.74
N ILE A 85 -9.87 3.26 3.59
CA ILE A 85 -9.17 3.23 2.29
C ILE A 85 -8.91 1.80 1.82
N ILE A 86 -8.63 0.87 2.75
CA ILE A 86 -8.36 -0.54 2.45
C ILE A 86 -9.51 -1.19 1.67
N PRO A 87 -10.77 -1.22 2.17
CA PRO A 87 -11.88 -1.80 1.42
C PRO A 87 -12.17 -1.04 0.13
N ILE A 88 -11.95 0.28 0.08
CA ILE A 88 -12.11 1.05 -1.16
C ILE A 88 -11.17 0.49 -2.24
N ILE A 89 -9.87 0.38 -1.96
CA ILE A 89 -8.89 -0.11 -2.94
C ILE A 89 -9.22 -1.52 -3.43
N LEU A 90 -9.68 -2.39 -2.53
CA LEU A 90 -10.03 -3.76 -2.86
C LEU A 90 -11.34 -3.87 -3.67
N CYS A 91 -12.23 -2.90 -3.55
CA CYS A 91 -13.53 -2.90 -4.22
C CYS A 91 -13.61 -1.99 -5.45
N LEU A 92 -12.57 -1.21 -5.75
CA LEU A 92 -12.51 -0.40 -6.98
C LEU A 92 -12.55 -1.31 -8.21
N SER A 93 -13.58 -1.13 -9.04
CA SER A 93 -13.68 -1.78 -10.34
C SER A 93 -12.47 -1.39 -11.20
N ASP A 94 -11.98 -2.33 -12.01
CA ASP A 94 -10.98 -2.06 -13.05
C ASP A 94 -11.55 -1.20 -14.21
N GLU A 95 -12.67 -0.48 -13.98
CA GLU A 95 -13.19 0.46 -14.96
C GLU A 95 -12.09 1.45 -15.27
N LYS A 96 -11.58 1.27 -16.49
CA LYS A 96 -10.46 1.96 -17.09
C LYS A 96 -10.45 3.42 -16.63
N PHE A 97 -9.27 3.88 -16.22
CA PHE A 97 -8.86 5.24 -16.54
C PHE A 97 -8.97 5.38 -18.07
N ILE A 98 -10.18 5.69 -18.55
CA ILE A 98 -10.44 6.10 -19.92
C ILE A 98 -9.97 7.55 -19.93
N ASP A 99 -8.86 7.79 -20.64
CA ASP A 99 -8.39 9.13 -21.00
C ASP A 99 -9.54 9.99 -21.57
#